data_AF-A0A7C7K2F5-F1
#
_entry.id   AF-A0A7C7K2F5-F1
#
_cell.length_a   1.000
_cell.length_b   1.000
_cell.length_c   1.000
_cell.angle_alpha   90.00
_cell.angle_beta   90.00
_cell.angle_gamma   90.00
#
_symmetry.space_group_name_H-M   'P 1'
#
loop_
_entity.id
_entity.type
_entity.pdbx_description
1 polymer ?
#
loop_
_entity_poly.entity_id
_entity_poly.type
_entity_poly.pdbx_seq_one_letter_code
_entity_poly.pdbx_strand_id
1 'polypeptide(L)'
;TETPSGSLSAGIGFSQSDGLIFNANVTQKNFLGSGKHIRFGFNNSSINTIYSFGYTNPFVTVDGISQGFNAFYRKTDADEANIATYTLDAFGGDITFGIPISEENRINLGVGYEHTEIDLPSDNTISRYSDFIKREGDSFDTVTLNLGWSSDDRDNALLPTSGISQTLTGEFAVPGPSLQYYKLKYKANAYHPINETFTFSLRGEFGYGDSYGDTEEYPFFQNFYAGGIRSVRGFQANTLGVKEDDEPLGGNLLVSGGAEVIFPVPFMKKTLKSFRLSAFTDFGNVYDVNQDFDAGLLRYSAGLSAIWISPFGAMSFSIAAPLKKEDGDETEAFQFSLGSTF
;
A
#
# COMPACT_ATOMS: atom_id res chain seq x y z
N THR A 1 6.07 -24.02 -30.22
CA THR A 1 7.23 -23.11 -30.17
C THR A 1 7.40 -22.66 -28.75
N GLU A 2 8.58 -22.84 -28.17
CA GLU A 2 8.87 -22.35 -26.81
C GLU A 2 8.91 -20.82 -26.83
N THR A 3 8.18 -20.19 -25.90
CA THR A 3 8.14 -18.73 -25.75
C THR A 3 9.42 -18.25 -25.06
N PRO A 4 9.97 -17.07 -25.41
CA PRO A 4 11.09 -16.49 -24.69
C PRO A 4 10.79 -16.43 -23.18
N SER A 5 11.69 -17.00 -22.39
CA SER A 5 11.53 -17.13 -20.95
C SER A 5 12.01 -15.89 -20.19
N GLY A 6 12.83 -15.05 -20.83
CA GLY A 6 13.23 -13.73 -20.34
C GLY A 6 12.28 -12.63 -20.78
N SER A 7 11.96 -11.72 -19.87
CA SER A 7 11.18 -10.51 -20.15
C SER A 7 11.84 -9.30 -19.50
N LEU A 8 12.02 -8.24 -20.30
CA LEU A 8 12.34 -6.91 -19.82
C LEU A 8 11.05 -6.09 -19.81
N SER A 9 10.79 -5.37 -18.73
CA SER A 9 9.67 -4.46 -18.60
C SER A 9 10.17 -3.13 -18.06
N ALA A 10 9.74 -2.03 -18.66
CA ALA A 10 9.96 -0.70 -18.13
C ALA A 10 8.63 0.06 -18.19
N GLY A 11 8.37 0.87 -17.18
CA GLY A 11 7.16 1.68 -17.07
C GLY A 11 7.49 3.07 -16.54
N ILE A 12 6.64 4.02 -16.91
CA ILE A 12 6.62 5.38 -16.39
C ILE A 12 5.18 5.63 -15.93
N GLY A 13 5.03 6.19 -14.74
CA GLY A 13 3.76 6.58 -14.17
C GLY A 13 3.85 7.96 -13.54
N PHE A 14 2.71 8.51 -13.16
CA PHE A 14 2.65 9.73 -12.37
C PHE A 14 1.45 9.67 -11.44
N SER A 15 1.62 10.05 -10.19
CA SER A 15 0.51 10.30 -9.27
C SER A 15 0.78 11.59 -8.52
N GLN A 16 -0.27 12.28 -8.07
CA GLN A 16 -0.07 13.45 -7.21
C GLN A 16 0.56 13.07 -5.86
N SER A 17 0.35 11.85 -5.38
CA SER A 17 0.90 11.38 -4.11
C SER A 17 2.36 10.92 -4.21
N ASP A 18 2.79 10.36 -5.35
CA ASP A 18 4.11 9.74 -5.48
C ASP A 18 5.03 10.49 -6.47
N GLY A 19 4.51 11.52 -7.14
CA GLY A 19 5.21 12.25 -8.19
C GLY A 19 5.44 11.39 -9.45
N LEU A 20 6.59 11.60 -10.10
CA LEU A 20 6.99 10.86 -11.29
C LEU A 20 7.54 9.49 -10.89
N ILE A 21 6.96 8.42 -11.44
CA ILE A 21 7.31 7.04 -11.11
C ILE A 21 8.03 6.40 -12.29
N PHE A 22 9.17 5.79 -12.04
CA PHE A 22 9.90 4.96 -12.98
C PHE A 22 10.04 3.56 -12.43
N ASN A 23 9.74 2.54 -13.24
CA ASN A 23 10.00 1.16 -12.89
C ASN A 23 10.71 0.45 -14.03
N ALA A 24 11.71 -0.36 -13.70
CA ALA A 24 12.40 -1.24 -14.63
C ALA A 24 12.56 -2.60 -13.99
N ASN A 25 12.27 -3.66 -14.75
CA ASN A 25 12.26 -5.00 -14.24
C ASN A 25 12.77 -5.99 -15.29
N VAL A 26 13.73 -6.81 -14.89
CA VAL A 26 14.22 -7.96 -15.66
C VAL A 26 13.72 -9.21 -14.97
N THR A 27 13.01 -10.07 -15.69
CA THR A 27 12.57 -11.36 -15.17
C THR A 27 13.01 -12.46 -16.11
N GLN A 28 13.70 -13.46 -15.56
CA GLN A 28 14.07 -14.66 -16.27
C GLN A 28 13.28 -15.83 -15.69
N LYS A 29 12.22 -16.21 -16.40
CA LYS A 29 11.48 -17.44 -16.10
C LYS A 29 12.29 -18.66 -16.52
N ASN A 30 11.93 -19.81 -15.97
CA ASN A 30 12.59 -21.10 -16.20
C ASN A 30 14.13 -20.98 -16.25
N PHE A 31 14.72 -20.29 -15.26
CA PHE A 31 16.14 -19.99 -15.22
C PHE A 31 16.94 -21.29 -15.33
N LEU A 32 17.78 -21.40 -16.36
CA LEU A 32 18.56 -22.60 -16.67
C LEU A 32 17.73 -23.89 -16.81
N GLY A 33 16.46 -23.80 -17.24
CA GLY A 33 15.59 -24.97 -17.44
C GLY A 33 15.07 -25.60 -16.14
N SER A 34 15.24 -24.92 -15.00
CA SER A 34 14.93 -25.47 -13.67
C SER A 34 13.50 -25.25 -13.16
N GLY A 35 12.65 -24.57 -13.93
CA GLY A 35 11.32 -24.10 -13.51
C GLY A 35 11.35 -22.88 -12.58
N LYS A 36 12.51 -22.54 -12.02
CA LYS A 36 12.69 -21.39 -11.10
C LYS A 36 12.74 -20.07 -11.85
N HIS A 37 12.44 -18.97 -11.18
CA HIS A 37 12.42 -17.64 -11.80
C HIS A 37 13.29 -16.68 -11.00
N ILE A 38 14.04 -15.83 -11.71
CA ILE A 38 14.84 -14.75 -11.12
C ILE A 38 14.28 -13.42 -11.59
N ARG A 39 14.24 -12.44 -10.69
CA ARG A 39 13.75 -11.09 -10.93
C ARG A 39 14.75 -10.07 -10.39
N PHE A 40 15.06 -9.06 -11.19
CA PHE A 40 15.71 -7.84 -10.75
C PHE A 40 14.75 -6.68 -11.01
N GLY A 41 14.48 -5.89 -9.99
CA GLY A 41 13.58 -4.75 -10.04
C GLY A 41 14.28 -3.48 -9.59
N PHE A 42 13.97 -2.38 -10.27
CA PHE A 42 14.29 -1.03 -9.90
C PHE A 42 13.01 -0.21 -9.95
N ASN A 43 12.73 0.55 -8.89
CA ASN A 43 11.58 1.42 -8.80
C ASN A 43 12.05 2.75 -8.20
N ASN A 44 11.65 3.86 -8.78
CA ASN A 44 11.98 5.19 -8.30
C ASN A 44 10.73 6.07 -8.41
N SER A 45 10.45 6.81 -7.35
CA SER A 45 9.44 7.87 -7.29
C SER A 45 10.03 9.07 -6.53
N SER A 46 9.25 10.13 -6.34
CA SER A 46 9.69 11.25 -5.48
C SER A 46 9.95 10.76 -4.04
N ILE A 47 9.12 9.85 -3.54
CA ILE A 47 9.20 9.32 -2.17
C ILE A 47 10.23 8.20 -2.02
N ASN A 48 10.28 7.26 -2.97
CA ASN A 48 10.97 5.98 -2.77
C ASN A 48 11.93 5.65 -3.91
N THR A 49 13.12 5.15 -3.55
CA THR A 49 14.02 4.46 -4.48
C THR A 49 14.30 3.04 -3.99
N ILE A 50 13.91 2.04 -4.78
CA ILE A 50 13.94 0.63 -4.41
C ILE A 50 14.71 -0.16 -5.47
N TYR A 51 15.72 -0.90 -5.03
CA TYR A 51 16.37 -1.96 -5.79
C TYR A 51 16.01 -3.29 -5.15
N SER A 52 15.61 -4.27 -5.96
CA SER A 52 15.19 -5.58 -5.46
C SER A 52 15.73 -6.72 -6.32
N PHE A 53 16.13 -7.79 -5.66
CA PHE A 53 16.38 -9.09 -6.26
C PHE A 53 15.37 -10.09 -5.70
N GLY A 54 14.83 -10.94 -6.55
CA GLY A 54 13.93 -12.02 -6.17
C GLY A 54 14.29 -13.31 -6.87
N TYR A 55 14.31 -14.40 -6.13
CA TYR A 55 14.35 -15.75 -6.66
C TYR A 55 13.10 -16.48 -6.18
N THR A 56 12.45 -17.22 -7.06
CA THR A 56 11.25 -18.00 -6.72
C THR A 56 11.35 -19.41 -7.28
N ASN A 57 11.16 -20.39 -6.41
CA ASN A 57 10.80 -21.75 -6.77
C ASN A 57 9.27 -21.91 -6.65
N PRO A 58 8.51 -21.93 -7.76
CA PRO A 58 7.05 -22.00 -7.70
C PRO A 58 6.51 -23.35 -7.22
N PHE A 59 7.32 -24.42 -7.26
CA PHE A 59 6.93 -25.77 -6.89
C PHE A 59 7.99 -26.42 -6.01
N VAL A 60 8.15 -25.91 -4.76
CA VAL A 60 8.99 -26.61 -3.78
C VAL A 60 8.33 -27.92 -3.32
N THR A 61 7.00 -27.98 -3.35
CA THR A 61 6.22 -29.21 -3.23
C THR A 61 5.42 -29.48 -4.50
N VAL A 62 4.98 -30.74 -4.66
CA VAL A 62 4.11 -31.17 -5.77
C VAL A 62 2.76 -30.43 -5.73
N ASP A 63 2.29 -30.06 -4.54
CA ASP A 63 1.01 -29.37 -4.32
C ASP A 63 1.06 -27.86 -4.63
N GLY A 64 2.16 -27.35 -5.19
CA GLY A 64 2.26 -25.95 -5.62
C GLY A 64 2.65 -24.96 -4.52
N ILE A 65 3.23 -25.44 -3.40
CA ILE A 65 3.85 -24.52 -2.44
C ILE A 65 5.03 -23.84 -3.14
N SER A 66 5.06 -22.52 -3.09
CA SER A 66 6.13 -21.70 -3.63
C SER A 66 7.09 -21.28 -2.52
N GLN A 67 8.39 -21.24 -2.81
CA GLN A 67 9.42 -20.68 -1.93
C GLN A 67 10.11 -19.50 -2.65
N GLY A 68 10.19 -18.36 -1.98
CA GLY A 68 10.84 -17.15 -2.44
C GLY A 68 12.03 -16.77 -1.56
N PHE A 69 13.05 -16.20 -2.17
CA PHE A 69 14.13 -15.50 -1.49
C PHE A 69 14.20 -14.11 -2.12
N ASN A 70 14.07 -13.07 -1.30
CA ASN A 70 14.17 -11.70 -1.78
C ASN A 70 15.30 -10.97 -1.05
N ALA A 71 15.88 -10.00 -1.74
CA ALA A 71 16.79 -9.02 -1.15
C ALA A 71 16.42 -7.65 -1.70
N PHE A 72 16.52 -6.62 -0.88
CA PHE A 72 16.21 -5.27 -1.30
C PHE A 72 17.12 -4.24 -0.65
N TYR A 73 17.20 -3.08 -1.30
CA TYR A 73 17.62 -1.81 -0.72
C TYR A 73 16.54 -0.78 -1.05
N ARG A 74 16.12 0.00 -0.06
CA ARG A 74 15.07 1.00 -0.16
C ARG A 74 15.57 2.28 0.52
N LYS A 75 15.53 3.38 -0.21
CA LYS A 75 15.65 4.73 0.34
C LYS A 75 14.28 5.42 0.30
N THR A 76 13.87 6.03 1.40
CA THR A 76 12.60 6.76 1.56
C THR A 76 12.89 8.20 1.93
N ASP A 77 12.28 9.14 1.22
CA ASP A 77 12.26 10.56 1.53
C ASP A 77 10.83 10.94 1.95
N ALA A 78 10.64 11.25 3.24
CA ALA A 78 9.33 11.46 3.83
C ALA A 78 8.74 12.84 3.50
N ASP A 79 9.57 13.86 3.27
CA ASP A 79 9.12 15.23 2.91
C ASP A 79 8.29 15.20 1.61
N GLU A 80 8.79 14.47 0.61
CA GLU A 80 8.12 14.24 -0.66
C GLU A 80 6.80 13.42 -0.54
N ALA A 81 6.51 12.87 0.65
CA ALA A 81 5.29 12.12 0.94
C ALA A 81 4.21 12.97 1.64
N ASN A 82 4.40 14.28 1.81
CA ASN A 82 3.49 15.15 2.57
C ASN A 82 3.29 14.67 4.02
N ILE A 83 4.38 14.23 4.64
CA ILE A 83 4.44 13.82 6.04
C ILE A 83 5.64 14.48 6.68
N ALA A 84 5.68 14.48 8.01
CA ALA A 84 6.78 15.04 8.76
C ALA A 84 8.14 14.50 8.29
N THR A 85 9.10 15.41 8.14
CA THR A 85 10.33 15.13 7.39
C THR A 85 11.27 14.14 8.10
N TYR A 86 11.72 13.11 7.38
CA TYR A 86 12.83 12.22 7.74
C TYR A 86 13.30 11.46 6.50
N THR A 87 14.51 10.90 6.56
CA THR A 87 14.99 9.95 5.53
C THR A 87 15.17 8.57 6.15
N LEU A 88 14.86 7.52 5.39
CA LEU A 88 15.17 6.13 5.75
C LEU A 88 16.04 5.49 4.69
N ASP A 89 17.09 4.82 5.13
CA ASP A 89 17.88 3.90 4.33
C ASP A 89 17.73 2.50 4.92
N ALA A 90 17.16 1.58 4.14
CA ALA A 90 16.89 0.22 4.57
C ALA A 90 17.42 -0.80 3.58
N PHE A 91 18.07 -1.86 4.06
CA PHE A 91 18.36 -3.04 3.26
C PHE A 91 18.00 -4.30 4.01
N GLY A 92 17.62 -5.32 3.27
CA GLY A 92 17.17 -6.55 3.90
C GLY A 92 16.98 -7.68 2.93
N GLY A 93 16.48 -8.77 3.47
CA GLY A 93 16.08 -9.92 2.70
C GLY A 93 15.16 -10.83 3.48
N ASP A 94 14.37 -11.61 2.75
CA ASP A 94 13.38 -12.50 3.34
C ASP A 94 13.35 -13.85 2.63
N ILE A 95 12.88 -14.84 3.39
CA ILE A 95 12.47 -16.14 2.87
C ILE A 95 10.96 -16.22 3.05
N THR A 96 10.23 -16.41 1.95
CA THR A 96 8.77 -16.47 1.97
C THR A 96 8.25 -17.78 1.37
N PHE A 97 7.27 -18.39 2.01
CA PHE A 97 6.49 -19.52 1.52
C PHE A 97 5.08 -19.08 1.17
N GLY A 98 4.63 -19.43 -0.02
CA GLY A 98 3.26 -19.22 -0.48
C GLY A 98 2.54 -20.56 -0.60
N ILE A 99 1.49 -20.74 0.19
CA ILE A 99 0.75 -21.99 0.33
C ILE A 99 -0.63 -21.79 -0.31
N PRO A 100 -0.92 -22.39 -1.49
CA PRO A 100 -2.26 -22.39 -2.04
C PRO A 100 -3.15 -23.30 -1.20
N ILE A 101 -4.23 -22.76 -0.64
CA ILE A 101 -5.21 -23.52 0.15
C ILE A 101 -6.40 -23.92 -0.71
N SER A 102 -6.83 -23.02 -1.60
CA SER A 102 -7.82 -23.28 -2.66
C SER A 102 -7.50 -22.42 -3.88
N GLU A 103 -8.33 -22.48 -4.92
CA GLU A 103 -8.19 -21.62 -6.11
C GLU A 103 -8.29 -20.12 -5.77
N GLU A 104 -9.02 -19.80 -4.71
CA GLU A 104 -9.28 -18.42 -4.27
C GLU A 104 -8.43 -18.03 -3.06
N ASN A 105 -7.97 -18.99 -2.24
CA ASN A 105 -7.32 -18.72 -0.96
C ASN A 105 -5.83 -19.07 -0.95
N ARG A 106 -5.02 -18.14 -0.44
CA ARG A 106 -3.57 -18.31 -0.28
C ARG A 106 -3.11 -17.86 1.09
N ILE A 107 -2.19 -18.61 1.67
CA ILE A 107 -1.46 -18.22 2.88
C ILE A 107 -0.02 -17.91 2.51
N ASN A 108 0.55 -16.87 3.12
CA ASN A 108 1.93 -16.46 2.99
C ASN A 108 2.59 -16.50 4.38
N LEU A 109 3.73 -17.16 4.48
CA LEU A 109 4.55 -17.21 5.70
C LEU A 109 5.95 -16.76 5.33
N GLY A 110 6.50 -15.75 6.01
CA GLY A 110 7.81 -15.23 5.70
C GLY A 110 8.62 -14.94 6.95
N VAL A 111 9.94 -15.07 6.84
CA VAL A 111 10.89 -14.57 7.83
C VAL A 111 11.83 -13.61 7.12
N GLY A 112 11.92 -12.39 7.63
CA GLY A 112 12.73 -11.32 7.06
C GLY A 112 13.77 -10.81 8.05
N TYR A 113 14.82 -10.23 7.51
CA TYR A 113 15.77 -9.37 8.23
C TYR A 113 15.86 -8.04 7.48
N GLU A 114 15.81 -6.93 8.21
CA GLU A 114 15.95 -5.58 7.70
C GLU A 114 16.87 -4.78 8.62
N HIS A 115 17.91 -4.19 8.04
CA HIS A 115 18.67 -3.12 8.66
C HIS A 115 18.07 -1.79 8.21
N THR A 116 17.72 -0.92 9.16
CA THR A 116 17.15 0.41 8.89
C THR A 116 17.97 1.48 9.59
N GLU A 117 18.34 2.52 8.86
CA GLU A 117 18.98 3.74 9.35
C GLU A 117 18.06 4.93 9.11
N ILE A 118 17.93 5.79 10.11
CA ILE A 118 17.05 6.97 10.11
C ILE A 118 17.90 8.22 10.20
N ASP A 119 17.65 9.16 9.31
CA ASP A 119 18.28 10.48 9.35
C ASP A 119 17.21 11.57 9.52
N LEU A 120 17.40 12.43 10.51
CA LEU A 120 16.58 13.62 10.74
C LEU A 120 17.37 14.85 10.29
N PRO A 121 16.82 15.69 9.40
CA PRO A 121 17.47 16.95 9.04
C PRO A 121 17.75 17.82 10.25
N SER A 122 18.80 18.64 10.18
CA SER A 122 19.21 19.51 11.29
C SER A 122 18.18 20.58 11.68
N ASP A 123 17.25 20.88 10.77
CA ASP A 123 16.15 21.82 10.91
C ASP A 123 14.80 21.15 11.19
N ASN A 124 14.77 19.83 11.44
CA ASN A 124 13.57 19.11 11.84
C ASN A 124 13.02 19.66 13.18
N THR A 125 11.74 20.07 13.19
CA THR A 125 11.09 20.64 14.37
C THR A 125 10.22 19.64 15.15
N ILE A 126 10.07 18.42 14.62
CA ILE A 126 9.18 17.39 15.15
C ILE A 126 9.81 16.73 16.37
N SER A 127 9.36 17.18 17.54
CA SER A 127 9.91 16.77 18.84
C SER A 127 9.79 15.27 19.05
N ARG A 128 8.66 14.68 18.63
CA ARG A 128 8.40 13.25 18.73
C ARG A 128 9.45 12.39 18.02
N TYR A 129 9.89 12.80 16.83
CA TYR A 129 10.91 12.05 16.09
C TYR A 129 12.25 12.14 16.82
N SER A 130 12.61 13.34 17.28
CA SER A 130 13.84 13.52 18.05
C SER A 130 13.84 12.70 19.36
N ASP A 131 12.68 12.56 20.01
CA ASP A 131 12.53 11.82 21.26
C ASP A 131 12.54 10.31 21.03
N PHE A 132 11.94 9.83 19.94
CA PHE A 132 12.07 8.44 19.51
C PHE A 132 13.54 8.07 19.28
N ILE A 133 14.29 8.87 18.51
CA ILE A 133 15.71 8.61 18.22
C ILE A 133 16.56 8.63 19.50
N LYS A 134 16.29 9.56 20.44
CA LYS A 134 17.01 9.59 21.73
C LYS A 134 16.77 8.33 22.58
N ARG A 135 15.59 7.73 22.46
CA ARG A 135 15.17 6.59 23.28
C ARG A 135 15.58 5.26 22.68
N GLU A 136 15.26 5.06 21.41
CA GLU A 136 15.39 3.78 20.72
C GLU A 136 16.66 3.72 19.85
N GLY A 137 17.21 4.87 19.44
CA GLY A 137 18.31 4.98 18.48
C GLY A 137 17.85 5.33 17.07
N ASP A 138 18.80 5.40 16.14
CA ASP A 138 18.60 5.72 14.72
C ASP A 138 18.94 4.57 13.77
N SER A 139 19.46 3.45 14.29
CA SER A 139 19.87 2.29 13.51
C SER A 139 19.36 0.99 14.13
N PHE A 140 18.70 0.17 13.32
CA PHE A 140 17.95 -0.99 13.79
C PHE A 140 18.17 -2.24 12.93
N ASP A 141 18.58 -3.34 13.55
CA ASP A 141 18.65 -4.68 12.95
C ASP A 141 17.43 -5.50 13.34
N THR A 142 16.39 -5.50 12.52
CA THR A 142 15.08 -6.09 12.84
C THR A 142 14.90 -7.43 12.14
N VAL A 143 14.44 -8.45 12.88
CA VAL A 143 13.98 -9.73 12.30
C VAL A 143 12.47 -9.75 12.37
N THR A 144 11.79 -10.02 11.26
CA THR A 144 10.33 -10.01 11.19
C THR A 144 9.77 -11.38 10.83
N LEU A 145 8.69 -11.78 11.51
CA LEU A 145 7.80 -12.84 11.09
C LEU A 145 6.62 -12.20 10.34
N ASN A 146 6.44 -12.62 9.09
CA ASN A 146 5.41 -12.11 8.20
C ASN A 146 4.35 -13.19 7.97
N LEU A 147 3.10 -12.88 8.28
CA LEU A 147 1.95 -13.74 8.08
C LEU A 147 0.98 -13.04 7.13
N GLY A 148 0.54 -13.75 6.10
CA GLY A 148 -0.41 -13.23 5.12
C GLY A 148 -1.50 -14.24 4.82
N TRP A 149 -2.72 -13.75 4.63
CA TRP A 149 -3.81 -14.48 4.02
C TRP A 149 -4.43 -13.60 2.95
N SER A 150 -4.70 -14.17 1.79
CA SER A 150 -5.49 -13.53 0.74
C SER A 150 -6.57 -14.45 0.21
N SER A 151 -7.70 -13.84 -0.12
CA SER A 151 -8.84 -14.49 -0.78
C SER A 151 -9.33 -13.60 -1.91
N ASP A 152 -9.50 -14.15 -3.11
CA ASP A 152 -10.02 -13.41 -4.27
C ASP A 152 -10.95 -14.29 -5.10
N ASP A 153 -12.26 -13.98 -5.05
CA ASP A 153 -13.30 -14.65 -5.85
C ASP A 153 -13.90 -13.71 -6.92
N ARG A 154 -13.24 -12.58 -7.19
CA ARG A 154 -13.75 -11.56 -8.11
C ARG A 154 -13.87 -12.10 -9.53
N ASP A 155 -14.95 -11.72 -10.20
CA ASP A 155 -15.21 -12.07 -11.60
C ASP A 155 -14.17 -11.52 -12.58
N ASN A 156 -13.55 -10.40 -12.23
CA ASN A 156 -12.52 -9.76 -13.05
C ASN A 156 -11.48 -9.06 -12.17
N ALA A 157 -10.19 -9.29 -12.43
CA ALA A 157 -9.12 -8.69 -11.64
C ALA A 157 -8.95 -7.17 -11.84
N LEU A 158 -9.27 -6.65 -13.04
CA LEU A 158 -9.04 -5.24 -13.41
C LEU A 158 -10.27 -4.37 -13.17
N LEU A 159 -11.42 -4.83 -13.66
CA LEU A 159 -12.70 -4.13 -13.52
C LEU A 159 -13.77 -5.11 -12.98
N PRO A 160 -13.70 -5.50 -11.69
CA PRO A 160 -14.66 -6.40 -11.06
C PRO A 160 -16.10 -5.85 -11.06
N THR A 161 -17.09 -6.72 -11.25
CA THR A 161 -18.51 -6.40 -11.08
C THR A 161 -19.21 -7.25 -10.02
N SER A 162 -18.59 -8.36 -9.61
CA SER A 162 -19.08 -9.22 -8.53
C SER A 162 -17.94 -9.89 -7.78
N GLY A 163 -18.21 -10.31 -6.55
CA GLY A 163 -17.24 -10.99 -5.70
C GLY A 163 -16.53 -10.04 -4.74
N ILE A 164 -15.55 -10.55 -4.04
CA ILE A 164 -14.80 -9.93 -2.96
C ILE A 164 -13.32 -10.31 -3.08
N SER A 165 -12.46 -9.32 -2.85
CA SER A 165 -11.05 -9.55 -2.57
C SER A 165 -10.72 -9.11 -1.15
N GLN A 166 -9.96 -9.95 -0.44
CA GLN A 166 -9.56 -9.74 0.94
C GLN A 166 -8.08 -10.04 1.10
N THR A 167 -7.41 -9.22 1.91
CA THR A 167 -6.03 -9.45 2.32
C THR A 167 -5.90 -9.11 3.80
N LEU A 168 -5.38 -10.04 4.58
CA LEU A 168 -4.93 -9.82 5.95
C LEU A 168 -3.41 -10.05 5.98
N THR A 169 -2.68 -9.06 6.47
CA THR A 169 -1.23 -9.14 6.67
C THR A 169 -0.93 -8.83 8.13
N GLY A 170 -0.05 -9.61 8.73
CA GLY A 170 0.54 -9.36 10.03
C GLY A 170 2.05 -9.43 9.94
N GLU A 171 2.72 -8.39 10.42
CA GLU A 171 4.16 -8.31 10.55
C GLU A 171 4.50 -8.21 12.04
N PHE A 172 5.42 -9.05 12.49
CA PHE A 172 5.80 -9.15 13.90
C PHE A 172 7.33 -9.08 13.97
N ALA A 173 7.88 -7.95 14.41
CA ALA A 173 9.30 -7.84 14.71
C ALA A 173 9.59 -8.67 15.96
N VAL A 174 10.31 -9.78 15.83
CA VAL A 174 10.50 -10.77 16.90
C VAL A 174 11.55 -10.27 17.91
N PRO A 175 11.49 -10.72 19.19
CA PRO A 175 12.45 -10.32 20.20
C PRO A 175 13.90 -10.52 19.74
N GLY A 176 14.70 -9.47 19.89
CA GLY A 176 16.03 -9.35 19.31
C GLY A 176 16.68 -8.02 19.73
N PRO A 177 17.77 -7.60 19.07
CA PRO A 177 18.61 -6.50 19.53
C PRO A 177 18.09 -5.07 19.22
N SER A 178 16.97 -4.92 18.51
CA SER A 178 16.48 -3.60 18.06
C SER A 178 15.02 -3.36 18.46
N LEU A 179 14.11 -3.32 17.49
CA LEU A 179 12.71 -2.93 17.69
C LEU A 179 11.80 -4.15 17.82
N GLN A 180 10.85 -4.06 18.74
CA GLN A 180 9.82 -5.05 19.02
C GLN A 180 8.45 -4.40 18.82
N TYR A 181 7.80 -4.73 17.72
CA TYR A 181 6.49 -4.21 17.35
C TYR A 181 5.70 -5.22 16.53
N TYR A 182 4.40 -5.00 16.44
CA TYR A 182 3.56 -5.70 15.47
C TYR A 182 2.77 -4.71 14.62
N LYS A 183 2.41 -5.14 13.42
CA LYS A 183 1.62 -4.35 12.46
C LYS A 183 0.65 -5.26 11.73
N LEU A 184 -0.63 -5.01 11.93
CA LEU A 184 -1.73 -5.73 11.32
C LEU A 184 -2.40 -4.85 10.29
N LYS A 185 -2.77 -5.43 9.15
CA LYS A 185 -3.42 -4.72 8.07
C LYS A 185 -4.46 -5.62 7.41
N TYR A 186 -5.70 -5.16 7.36
CA TYR A 186 -6.80 -5.83 6.68
C TYR A 186 -7.38 -4.94 5.60
N LYS A 187 -7.51 -5.49 4.38
CA LYS A 187 -8.10 -4.84 3.22
C LYS A 187 -9.21 -5.71 2.68
N ALA A 188 -10.34 -5.11 2.34
CA ALA A 188 -11.46 -5.78 1.69
C ALA A 188 -12.09 -4.90 0.61
N ASN A 189 -12.33 -5.48 -0.56
CA ASN A 189 -13.09 -4.85 -1.65
C ASN A 189 -14.20 -5.79 -2.09
N ALA A 190 -15.45 -5.43 -1.85
CA ALA A 190 -16.62 -6.19 -2.26
C ALA A 190 -17.34 -5.50 -3.42
N TYR A 191 -17.87 -6.31 -4.34
CA TYR A 191 -18.61 -5.90 -5.52
C TYR A 191 -19.91 -6.69 -5.59
N HIS A 192 -21.01 -5.97 -5.73
CA HIS A 192 -22.34 -6.55 -5.84
C HIS A 192 -23.06 -5.95 -7.05
N PRO A 193 -23.40 -6.76 -8.06
CA PRO A 193 -24.14 -6.27 -9.22
C PRO A 193 -25.58 -5.96 -8.79
N ILE A 194 -26.00 -4.70 -8.91
CA ILE A 194 -27.39 -4.28 -8.64
C ILE A 194 -28.28 -4.73 -9.81
N ASN A 195 -27.77 -4.61 -11.03
CA ASN A 195 -28.37 -5.09 -12.28
C ASN A 195 -27.27 -5.26 -13.34
N GLU A 196 -27.65 -5.47 -14.60
CA GLU A 196 -26.69 -5.68 -15.71
C GLU A 196 -25.75 -4.49 -15.98
N THR A 197 -26.02 -3.32 -15.42
CA THR A 197 -25.28 -2.08 -15.73
C THR A 197 -24.75 -1.33 -14.51
N PHE A 198 -25.37 -1.54 -13.35
CA PHE A 198 -24.97 -0.90 -12.10
C PHE A 198 -24.34 -1.91 -11.15
N THR A 199 -23.20 -1.53 -10.57
CA THR A 199 -22.52 -2.32 -9.55
C THR A 199 -22.31 -1.48 -8.32
N PHE A 200 -22.69 -2.00 -7.17
CA PHE A 200 -22.32 -1.44 -5.87
C PHE A 200 -20.96 -1.99 -5.46
N SER A 201 -20.08 -1.14 -4.96
CA SER A 201 -18.80 -1.55 -4.40
C SER A 201 -18.62 -0.98 -3.01
N LEU A 202 -18.06 -1.80 -2.12
CA LEU A 202 -17.61 -1.40 -0.79
C LEU A 202 -16.11 -1.64 -0.70
N ARG A 203 -15.39 -0.68 -0.15
CA ARG A 203 -14.00 -0.87 0.24
C ARG A 203 -13.81 -0.59 1.72
N GLY A 204 -12.89 -1.31 2.34
CA GLY A 204 -12.46 -1.10 3.71
C GLY A 204 -10.97 -1.39 3.85
N GLU A 205 -10.28 -0.56 4.62
CA GLU A 205 -8.90 -0.75 5.02
C GLU A 205 -8.75 -0.39 6.49
N PHE A 206 -8.27 -1.36 7.26
CA PHE A 206 -8.01 -1.26 8.68
C PHE A 206 -6.54 -1.59 8.92
N GLY A 207 -5.86 -0.77 9.73
CA GLY A 207 -4.49 -0.99 10.14
C GLY A 207 -4.37 -0.81 11.64
N TYR A 208 -3.60 -1.65 12.32
CA TYR A 208 -3.31 -1.46 13.74
C TYR A 208 -1.90 -1.95 14.02
N GLY A 209 -1.10 -1.15 14.72
CA GLY A 209 0.24 -1.51 15.14
C GLY A 209 0.52 -1.01 16.54
N ASP A 210 1.45 -1.66 17.21
CA ASP A 210 1.90 -1.24 18.54
C ASP A 210 3.28 -1.80 18.83
N SER A 211 4.02 -1.15 19.74
CA SER A 211 5.26 -1.70 20.29
C SER A 211 4.96 -2.71 21.39
N TYR A 212 5.95 -3.53 21.72
CA TYR A 212 5.88 -4.45 22.86
C TYR A 212 7.27 -4.76 23.40
N GLY A 213 7.31 -5.40 24.58
CA GLY A 213 8.56 -5.85 25.18
C GLY A 213 9.48 -4.68 25.55
N ASP A 214 10.67 -4.66 24.98
CA ASP A 214 11.72 -3.67 25.33
C ASP A 214 11.60 -2.33 24.56
N THR A 215 10.78 -2.28 23.51
CA THR A 215 10.55 -1.05 22.73
C THR A 215 9.44 -0.24 23.38
N GLU A 216 9.76 0.98 23.83
CA GLU A 216 8.83 1.80 24.59
C GLU A 216 7.85 2.55 23.67
N GLU A 217 8.26 2.92 22.47
CA GLU A 217 7.44 3.68 21.53
C GLU A 217 7.28 2.96 20.17
N TYR A 218 6.05 2.94 19.65
CA TYR A 218 5.79 2.41 18.30
C TYR A 218 6.61 3.17 17.26
N PRO A 219 7.38 2.50 16.39
CA PRO A 219 8.24 3.18 15.43
C PRO A 219 7.44 4.07 14.47
N PHE A 220 7.69 5.38 14.49
CA PHE A 220 6.89 6.34 13.70
C PHE A 220 6.96 6.09 12.20
N PHE A 221 8.08 5.56 11.69
CA PHE A 221 8.24 5.17 10.30
C PHE A 221 7.41 3.94 9.91
N GLN A 222 6.78 3.28 10.88
CA GLN A 222 5.80 2.22 10.67
C GLN A 222 4.35 2.72 10.73
N ASN A 223 4.12 4.03 10.92
CA ASN A 223 2.77 4.59 10.96
C ASN A 223 1.97 4.32 9.67
N PHE A 224 0.66 4.30 9.85
CA PHE A 224 -0.30 4.36 8.77
C PHE A 224 -0.66 5.81 8.46
N TYR A 225 -1.10 6.04 7.22
CA TYR A 225 -1.52 7.34 6.72
C TYR A 225 -2.84 7.21 5.97
N ALA A 226 -3.61 8.31 5.91
CA ALA A 226 -4.87 8.38 5.19
C ALA A 226 -5.02 9.71 4.44
N GLY A 227 -5.87 9.71 3.42
CA GLY A 227 -6.00 10.81 2.45
C GLY A 227 -5.38 10.46 1.09
N GLY A 228 -5.74 11.21 0.05
CA GLY A 228 -5.29 10.96 -1.32
C GLY A 228 -6.17 9.97 -2.09
N ILE A 229 -5.84 9.81 -3.38
CA ILE A 229 -6.66 9.06 -4.35
C ILE A 229 -6.87 7.57 -3.99
N ARG A 230 -5.98 6.99 -3.18
CA ARG A 230 -6.01 5.58 -2.77
C ARG A 230 -6.73 5.32 -1.44
N SER A 231 -7.09 6.36 -0.69
CA SER A 231 -7.69 6.24 0.65
C SER A 231 -8.98 7.06 0.71
N VAL A 232 -8.93 8.32 1.16
CA VAL A 232 -10.06 9.24 1.25
C VAL A 232 -9.88 10.34 0.21
N ARG A 233 -10.57 10.20 -0.93
CA ARG A 233 -10.43 11.16 -2.05
C ARG A 233 -10.95 12.54 -1.65
N GLY A 234 -10.37 13.60 -2.19
CA GLY A 234 -10.71 14.99 -1.83
C GLY A 234 -9.84 15.60 -0.75
N PHE A 235 -9.05 14.78 -0.06
CA PHE A 235 -7.99 15.20 0.85
C PHE A 235 -6.63 14.95 0.20
N GLN A 236 -5.66 15.82 0.48
CA GLN A 236 -4.28 15.62 0.06
C GLN A 236 -3.74 14.29 0.62
N ALA A 237 -2.77 13.70 -0.06
CA ALA A 237 -2.16 12.45 0.39
C ALA A 237 -1.61 12.61 1.82
N ASN A 238 -1.85 11.59 2.66
CA ASN A 238 -1.33 11.46 4.03
C ASN A 238 -1.73 12.55 5.04
N THR A 239 -2.51 13.56 4.64
CA THR A 239 -2.81 14.74 5.48
C THR A 239 -3.74 14.47 6.66
N LEU A 240 -4.46 13.34 6.66
CA LEU A 240 -5.42 13.01 7.71
C LEU A 240 -4.69 12.43 8.93
N GLY A 241 -5.13 12.82 10.13
CA GLY A 241 -4.65 12.27 11.39
C GLY A 241 -4.04 13.32 12.32
N VAL A 242 -3.10 12.86 13.15
CA VAL A 242 -2.36 13.71 14.07
C VAL A 242 -1.27 14.47 13.34
N LYS A 243 -1.08 15.73 13.74
CA LYS A 243 -0.09 16.65 13.21
C LYS A 243 0.73 17.25 14.35
N GLU A 244 1.97 17.60 14.05
CA GLU A 244 2.85 18.42 14.89
C GLU A 244 3.48 19.47 13.96
N ASP A 245 3.47 20.74 14.37
CA ASP A 245 3.90 21.87 13.52
C ASP A 245 3.26 21.89 12.12
N ASP A 246 1.96 21.57 12.04
CA ASP A 246 1.18 21.43 10.80
C ASP A 246 1.62 20.28 9.85
N GLU A 247 2.64 19.51 10.21
CA GLU A 247 3.11 18.33 9.46
C GLU A 247 2.39 17.04 9.89
N PRO A 248 1.87 16.22 8.95
CA PRO A 248 1.22 14.95 9.27
C PRO A 248 2.20 13.90 9.82
N LEU A 249 1.90 13.33 10.99
CA LEU A 249 2.72 12.28 11.60
C LEU A 249 2.23 10.86 11.27
N GLY A 250 0.99 10.74 10.79
CA GLY A 250 0.30 9.46 10.68
C GLY A 250 -0.19 8.95 12.03
N GLY A 251 -0.38 7.63 12.16
CA GLY A 251 -0.77 7.00 13.41
C GLY A 251 -0.65 5.48 13.39
N ASN A 252 -0.84 4.85 14.53
CA ASN A 252 -0.73 3.40 14.68
C ASN A 252 -2.06 2.68 14.38
N LEU A 253 -3.18 3.39 14.37
CA LEU A 253 -4.50 2.88 13.98
C LEU A 253 -5.00 3.58 12.72
N LEU A 254 -5.31 2.81 11.68
CA LEU A 254 -5.95 3.26 10.45
C LEU A 254 -7.35 2.70 10.35
N VAL A 255 -8.32 3.56 10.10
CA VAL A 255 -9.68 3.17 9.72
C VAL A 255 -10.07 3.97 8.49
N SER A 256 -10.27 3.28 7.37
CA SER A 256 -10.78 3.92 6.15
C SER A 256 -11.69 2.99 5.37
N GLY A 257 -12.56 3.59 4.56
CA GLY A 257 -13.47 2.84 3.73
C GLY A 257 -14.21 3.75 2.76
N GLY A 258 -15.08 3.15 1.97
CA GLY A 258 -15.89 3.88 1.03
C GLY A 258 -16.93 2.99 0.37
N ALA A 259 -17.95 3.64 -0.15
CA ALA A 259 -18.99 3.02 -0.94
C ALA A 259 -19.02 3.69 -2.32
N GLU A 260 -19.11 2.88 -3.37
CA GLU A 260 -19.22 3.36 -4.75
C GLU A 260 -20.41 2.74 -5.45
N VAL A 261 -21.06 3.54 -6.30
CA VAL A 261 -21.96 3.03 -7.33
C VAL A 261 -21.27 3.23 -8.66
N ILE A 262 -20.90 2.12 -9.29
CA ILE A 262 -20.37 2.06 -10.64
C ILE A 262 -21.54 2.06 -11.62
N PHE A 263 -21.48 2.93 -12.62
CA PHE A 263 -22.57 3.16 -13.56
C PHE A 263 -22.05 3.27 -15.01
N PRO A 264 -22.90 3.03 -16.03
CA PRO A 264 -22.47 3.08 -17.43
C PRO A 264 -22.12 4.49 -17.87
N VAL A 265 -21.28 4.61 -18.90
CA VAL A 265 -21.04 5.90 -19.55
C VAL A 265 -22.36 6.46 -20.10
N PRO A 266 -22.79 7.66 -19.67
CA PRO A 266 -23.99 8.29 -20.20
C PRO A 266 -23.95 8.38 -21.73
N PHE A 267 -25.11 8.26 -22.37
CA PHE A 267 -25.28 8.37 -23.83
C PHE A 267 -24.63 7.27 -24.67
N MET A 268 -24.05 6.24 -24.05
CA MET A 268 -23.47 5.08 -24.72
C MET A 268 -24.33 3.83 -24.49
N LYS A 269 -24.74 3.17 -25.57
CA LYS A 269 -25.58 1.94 -25.50
C LYS A 269 -24.80 0.69 -25.09
N LYS A 270 -23.47 0.72 -25.13
CA LYS A 270 -22.59 -0.40 -24.77
C LYS A 270 -21.62 0.04 -23.70
N THR A 271 -21.52 -0.76 -22.64
CA THR A 271 -20.50 -0.62 -21.61
C THR A 271 -19.12 -0.81 -22.25
N LEU A 272 -18.27 0.21 -22.15
CA LEU A 272 -16.87 0.09 -22.58
C LEU A 272 -16.13 -0.77 -21.56
N LYS A 273 -15.53 -1.87 -22.03
CA LYS A 273 -14.71 -2.75 -21.16
C LYS A 273 -13.41 -2.11 -20.66
N SER A 274 -13.08 -0.92 -21.15
CA SER A 274 -11.85 -0.19 -20.80
C SER A 274 -12.14 1.05 -19.96
N PHE A 275 -13.40 1.37 -19.66
CA PHE A 275 -13.76 2.62 -18.99
C PHE A 275 -14.82 2.37 -17.92
N ARG A 276 -14.61 2.94 -16.73
CA ARG A 276 -15.49 2.82 -15.58
C ARG A 276 -15.77 4.20 -15.02
N LEU A 277 -17.03 4.50 -14.75
CA LEU A 277 -17.44 5.66 -13.98
C LEU A 277 -18.04 5.20 -12.65
N SER A 278 -17.77 5.94 -11.58
CA SER A 278 -18.43 5.73 -10.30
C SER A 278 -18.76 7.04 -9.61
N ALA A 279 -19.81 7.00 -8.79
CA ALA A 279 -20.06 7.99 -7.75
C ALA A 279 -19.73 7.35 -6.42
N PHE A 280 -19.08 8.09 -5.53
CA PHE A 280 -18.56 7.52 -4.30
C PHE A 280 -18.80 8.42 -3.09
N THR A 281 -18.74 7.78 -1.93
CA THR A 281 -18.46 8.44 -0.66
C THR A 281 -17.35 7.67 0.05
N ASP A 282 -16.37 8.42 0.57
CA ASP A 282 -15.24 7.87 1.28
C ASP A 282 -15.25 8.40 2.71
N PHE A 283 -14.70 7.60 3.61
CA PHE A 283 -14.42 8.02 4.97
C PHE A 283 -13.09 7.47 5.43
N GLY A 284 -12.44 8.16 6.36
CA GLY A 284 -11.28 7.62 7.03
C GLY A 284 -10.59 8.59 7.96
N ASN A 285 -9.73 8.02 8.80
CA ASN A 285 -8.79 8.75 9.63
C ASN A 285 -7.68 7.80 10.10
N VAL A 286 -6.58 8.38 10.58
CA VAL A 286 -5.60 7.68 11.40
C VAL A 286 -5.59 8.26 12.82
N TYR A 287 -5.29 7.42 13.79
CA TYR A 287 -5.28 7.74 15.20
C TYR A 287 -3.92 7.38 15.78
N ASP A 288 -3.46 8.20 16.72
CA ASP A 288 -2.19 8.00 17.41
C ASP A 288 -2.28 6.92 18.50
N VAL A 289 -1.13 6.45 18.98
CA VAL A 289 -0.98 5.38 19.98
C VAL A 289 -1.76 5.68 21.25
N ASN A 290 -1.80 6.95 21.67
CA ASN A 290 -2.51 7.39 22.88
C ASN A 290 -3.95 7.84 22.62
N GLN A 291 -4.46 7.64 21.40
CA GLN A 291 -5.77 8.12 20.98
C GLN A 291 -6.71 6.95 20.72
N ASP A 292 -7.75 6.85 21.56
CA ASP A 292 -8.83 5.89 21.33
C ASP A 292 -9.56 6.19 20.02
N PHE A 293 -10.10 5.14 19.39
CA PHE A 293 -10.94 5.29 18.21
C PHE A 293 -12.17 6.16 18.54
N ASP A 294 -12.28 7.29 17.85
CA ASP A 294 -13.45 8.15 17.88
C ASP A 294 -13.99 8.35 16.46
N ALA A 295 -15.18 7.81 16.19
CA ALA A 295 -15.88 8.01 14.93
C ALA A 295 -16.15 9.50 14.63
N GLY A 296 -16.17 10.34 15.66
CA GLY A 296 -16.23 11.80 15.59
C GLY A 296 -15.01 12.44 14.93
N LEU A 297 -13.89 11.74 14.74
CA LEU A 297 -12.69 12.25 14.05
C LEU A 297 -12.56 11.73 12.61
N LEU A 298 -13.49 10.88 12.16
CA LEU A 298 -13.53 10.46 10.76
C LEU A 298 -13.78 11.65 9.85
N ARG A 299 -12.97 11.76 8.79
CA ARG A 299 -13.18 12.66 7.66
C ARG A 299 -14.04 11.95 6.63
N TYR A 300 -14.82 12.74 5.90
CA TYR A 300 -15.75 12.23 4.89
C TYR A 300 -15.63 13.04 3.62
N SER A 301 -15.80 12.38 2.49
CA SER A 301 -15.92 13.03 1.19
C SER A 301 -16.93 12.32 0.30
N ALA A 302 -17.35 13.02 -0.75
CA ALA A 302 -18.13 12.42 -1.82
C ALA A 302 -17.71 13.00 -3.17
N GLY A 303 -17.83 12.20 -4.23
CA GLY A 303 -17.31 12.60 -5.52
C GLY A 303 -17.68 11.67 -6.67
N LEU A 304 -17.07 11.96 -7.81
CA LEU A 304 -17.13 11.16 -9.02
C LEU A 304 -15.73 10.64 -9.36
N SER A 305 -15.65 9.40 -9.82
CA SER A 305 -14.41 8.75 -10.23
C SER A 305 -14.53 8.23 -11.66
N ALA A 306 -13.40 8.20 -12.36
CA ALA A 306 -13.27 7.58 -13.67
C ALA A 306 -11.99 6.74 -13.70
N ILE A 307 -12.09 5.50 -14.19
CA ILE A 307 -10.94 4.65 -14.48
C ILE A 307 -10.92 4.35 -15.97
N TRP A 308 -9.79 4.60 -16.62
CA TRP A 308 -9.54 4.28 -18.01
C TRP A 308 -8.34 3.34 -18.15
N ILE A 309 -8.58 2.14 -18.67
CA ILE A 309 -7.55 1.19 -19.06
C ILE A 309 -7.10 1.54 -20.49
N SER A 310 -5.95 2.19 -20.61
CA SER A 310 -5.35 2.54 -21.90
C SER A 310 -4.28 1.51 -22.32
N PRO A 311 -3.81 1.57 -23.57
CA PRO A 311 -2.65 0.77 -24.01
C PRO A 311 -1.37 1.01 -23.21
N PHE A 312 -1.26 2.16 -22.52
CA PHE A 312 -0.07 2.57 -21.76
C PHE A 312 -0.19 2.34 -20.25
N GLY A 313 -1.34 1.83 -19.78
CA GLY A 313 -1.61 1.59 -18.37
C GLY A 313 -2.98 2.09 -17.93
N ALA A 314 -3.34 1.75 -16.70
CA ALA A 314 -4.55 2.24 -16.05
C ALA A 314 -4.36 3.71 -15.66
N MET A 315 -5.41 4.50 -15.81
CA MET A 315 -5.48 5.86 -15.33
C MET A 315 -6.72 6.00 -14.46
N SER A 316 -6.56 6.57 -13.28
CA SER A 316 -7.64 6.83 -12.34
C SER A 316 -7.74 8.33 -12.12
N PHE A 317 -8.96 8.84 -12.14
CA PHE A 317 -9.28 10.25 -11.91
C PHE A 317 -10.41 10.34 -10.89
N SER A 318 -10.38 11.36 -10.05
CA SER A 318 -11.50 11.67 -9.16
C SER A 318 -11.67 13.17 -8.97
N ILE A 319 -12.92 13.59 -8.86
CA ILE A 319 -13.31 14.92 -8.37
C ILE A 319 -14.13 14.70 -7.12
N ALA A 320 -13.69 15.25 -6.00
CA ALA A 320 -14.29 15.03 -4.69
C ALA A 320 -14.46 16.34 -3.92
N ALA A 321 -15.52 16.39 -3.13
CA ALA A 321 -15.75 17.43 -2.14
C ALA A 321 -15.64 16.82 -0.73
N PRO A 322 -14.75 17.35 0.13
CA PRO A 322 -14.77 17.06 1.56
C PRO A 322 -16.12 17.49 2.16
N LEU A 323 -16.81 16.54 2.78
CA LEU A 323 -18.09 16.76 3.47
C LEU A 323 -17.88 17.11 4.95
N LYS A 324 -16.81 16.60 5.55
CA LYS A 324 -16.38 16.90 6.91
C LYS A 324 -14.87 16.86 6.97
N LYS A 325 -14.29 17.97 7.45
CA LYS A 325 -12.86 18.20 7.65
C LYS A 325 -12.65 18.89 8.99
N GLU A 326 -11.47 18.71 9.56
CA GLU A 326 -10.98 19.42 10.74
C GLU A 326 -10.01 20.54 10.34
N ASP A 327 -9.68 21.41 11.29
CA ASP A 327 -8.63 22.40 11.12
C ASP A 327 -7.27 21.68 10.93
N GLY A 328 -6.49 22.15 9.97
CA GLY A 328 -5.23 21.51 9.56
C GLY A 328 -5.37 20.49 8.42
N ASP A 329 -6.57 19.97 8.11
CA ASP A 329 -6.73 19.05 6.97
C ASP A 329 -6.55 19.76 5.62
N GLU A 330 -5.64 19.25 4.79
CA GLU A 330 -5.43 19.77 3.44
C GLU A 330 -6.34 19.08 2.42
N THR A 331 -6.90 19.87 1.51
CA THR A 331 -7.90 19.38 0.55
C THR A 331 -7.37 19.40 -0.87
N GLU A 332 -7.66 18.35 -1.63
CA GLU A 332 -7.28 18.23 -3.03
C GLU A 332 -8.49 17.74 -3.84
N ALA A 333 -9.22 18.69 -4.44
CA ALA A 333 -10.51 18.40 -5.07
C ALA A 333 -10.39 17.52 -6.32
N PHE A 334 -9.37 17.73 -7.15
CA PHE A 334 -9.12 16.94 -8.35
C PHE A 334 -7.88 16.09 -8.15
N GLN A 335 -8.05 14.77 -8.28
CA GLN A 335 -6.98 13.81 -8.07
C GLN A 335 -6.83 12.88 -9.26
N PHE A 336 -5.60 12.47 -9.59
CA PHE A 336 -5.33 11.53 -10.64
C PHE A 336 -4.06 10.69 -10.40
N SER A 337 -4.05 9.52 -11.04
CA SER A 337 -2.92 8.61 -11.09
C SER A 337 -2.87 7.94 -12.46
N LEU A 338 -1.69 7.93 -13.07
CA LEU A 338 -1.44 7.42 -14.41
C LEU A 338 -0.37 6.33 -14.37
N GLY A 339 -0.62 5.24 -15.10
CA GLY A 339 0.37 4.20 -15.36
C GLY A 339 0.33 3.03 -14.38
N SER A 340 1.34 2.17 -14.44
CA SER A 340 1.49 1.08 -13.48
C SER A 340 1.93 1.66 -12.14
N THR A 341 0.97 1.85 -11.24
CA THR A 341 1.28 2.17 -9.85
C THR A 341 1.42 0.88 -9.04
N PHE A 342 2.31 0.93 -8.04
CA PHE A 342 2.68 -0.19 -7.17
C PHE A 342 1.51 -0.76 -6.38
#